data_AF-A0ABD7H566-F1
#
_entry.id   AF-A0ABD7H566-F1
#
_cell.length_a   1.000
_cell.length_b   1.000
_cell.length_c   1.000
_cell.angle_alpha   90.00
_cell.angle_beta   90.00
_cell.angle_gamma   90.00
#
_symmetry.space_group_name_H-M   'P 1'
#
loop_
_entity.id
_entity.type
_entity.pdbx_description
1 polymer ?
#
loop_
_entity_poly.entity_id
_entity_poly.type
_entity_poly.pdbx_seq_one_letter_code
_entity_poly.pdbx_strand_id
1 'polypeptide(L)'
;MSFVIAVPEFLSAAATDLANLGSTISAANAAASIPTTGVLAAGADDVSAAIAALFGAHAQAYQTISAQAATFHAQFVQTLSAGAGAYANAEAANVQQSLLNAINAPTQALLGRPLIGDGAD
;
A
#
# COMPACT_ATOMS: atom_id res chain seq x y z
N MET A 1 -16.60 12.11 19.88
CA MET A 1 -15.98 11.06 19.04
C MET A 1 -15.85 11.65 17.64
N SER A 2 -14.63 11.72 17.09
CA SER A 2 -14.44 12.15 15.70
C SER A 2 -14.86 10.99 14.80
N PHE A 3 -15.76 11.22 13.84
CA PHE A 3 -16.06 10.24 12.82
C PHE A 3 -14.95 10.30 11.77
N VAL A 4 -14.20 9.20 11.64
CA VAL A 4 -13.30 9.01 10.49
C VAL A 4 -14.17 8.54 9.33
N ILE A 5 -14.30 9.38 8.31
CA ILE A 5 -14.91 8.98 7.03
C ILE A 5 -13.78 8.46 6.15
N ALA A 6 -13.72 7.14 5.97
CA ALA A 6 -12.88 6.54 4.94
C ALA A 6 -13.69 6.45 3.64
N VAL A 7 -13.04 6.73 2.52
CA VAL A 7 -13.64 6.67 1.19
C VAL A 7 -12.89 5.56 0.43
N PRO A 8 -13.37 4.29 0.49
CA PRO A 8 -12.60 3.12 0.03
C PRO A 8 -12.10 3.23 -1.41
N GLU A 9 -12.87 3.87 -2.30
CA GLU A 9 -12.51 4.08 -3.69
C GLU A 9 -11.27 4.98 -3.85
N PHE A 10 -11.12 6.00 -3.00
CA PHE A 10 -9.93 6.87 -3.03
C PHE A 10 -8.70 6.14 -2.51
N LEU A 11 -8.85 5.27 -1.50
CA LEU A 11 -7.74 4.44 -1.02
C LEU A 11 -7.31 3.44 -2.09
N SER A 12 -8.26 2.81 -2.80
CA SER A 12 -7.96 1.89 -3.90
C SER A 12 -7.28 2.58 -5.08
N ALA A 13 -7.74 3.79 -5.44
CA ALA A 13 -7.11 4.59 -6.48
C ALA A 13 -5.67 4.97 -6.08
N ALA A 14 -5.47 5.48 -4.87
CA ALA A 14 -4.15 5.82 -4.34
C ALA A 14 -3.21 4.61 -4.31
N ALA A 15 -3.69 3.42 -3.93
CA ALA A 15 -2.88 2.19 -3.96
C ALA A 15 -2.42 1.85 -5.38
N THR A 16 -3.29 2.04 -6.38
CA THR A 16 -2.96 1.83 -7.80
C THR A 16 -1.91 2.83 -8.28
N ASP A 17 -2.08 4.12 -7.96
CA ASP A 17 -1.12 5.16 -8.32
C ASP A 17 0.25 4.92 -7.68
N LEU A 18 0.26 4.51 -6.41
CA LEU A 18 1.50 4.15 -5.69
C LEU A 18 2.16 2.91 -6.30
N ALA A 19 1.41 1.91 -6.75
CA ALA A 19 1.97 0.77 -7.45
C ALA A 19 2.69 1.19 -8.75
N ASN A 20 2.06 2.09 -9.52
CA ASN A 20 2.63 2.65 -10.74
C ASN A 20 3.90 3.47 -10.47
N LEU A 21 3.90 4.27 -9.41
CA LEU A 21 5.09 5.01 -8.97
C LEU A 21 6.22 4.07 -8.54
N GLY A 22 5.91 3.02 -7.78
CA GLY A 22 6.88 2.01 -7.37
C GLY A 22 7.55 1.32 -8.56
N SER A 23 6.76 1.01 -9.61
CA SER A 23 7.27 0.48 -10.87
C SER A 23 8.20 1.46 -11.59
N THR A 24 7.78 2.72 -11.72
CA THR A 24 8.57 3.78 -12.36
C THR A 24 9.92 4.00 -11.66
N ILE A 25 9.91 4.06 -10.33
CA ILE A 25 11.12 4.24 -9.51
C ILE A 25 12.04 3.02 -9.64
N SER A 26 11.50 1.81 -9.63
CA SER A 26 12.27 0.57 -9.79
C SER A 26 12.95 0.52 -11.16
N ALA A 27 12.25 0.92 -12.22
CA ALA A 27 12.81 1.01 -13.58
C ALA A 27 13.93 2.06 -13.66
N ALA A 28 13.73 3.23 -13.04
CA ALA A 28 14.76 4.27 -12.97
C ALA A 28 16.03 3.80 -12.21
N ASN A 29 15.85 3.12 -11.08
CA ASN A 29 16.96 2.54 -10.31
C ASN A 29 17.73 1.49 -11.11
N ALA A 30 17.03 0.62 -11.84
CA ALA A 30 17.65 -0.37 -12.71
C ALA A 30 18.44 0.29 -13.84
N ALA A 31 17.86 1.29 -14.51
CA ALA A 31 18.52 2.04 -15.58
C ALA A 31 19.77 2.78 -15.09
N ALA A 32 19.75 3.30 -13.85
CA ALA A 32 20.87 3.99 -13.26
C ALA A 32 22.00 3.05 -12.77
N SER A 33 21.73 1.75 -12.58
CA SER A 33 22.66 0.81 -11.95
C SER A 33 24.02 0.73 -12.65
N ILE A 34 24.03 0.41 -13.95
CA ILE A 34 25.26 0.27 -14.73
C ILE A 34 26.05 1.60 -14.82
N PRO A 35 25.46 2.72 -15.26
CA PRO A 35 26.23 3.96 -15.44
C PRO A 35 26.77 4.55 -14.13
N THR A 36 26.15 4.26 -12.99
CA THR A 36 26.63 4.77 -11.68
C THR A 36 27.64 3.85 -11.01
N THR A 37 27.59 2.54 -11.26
CA THR A 37 28.57 1.58 -10.72
C THR A 37 29.81 1.45 -11.61
N GLY A 38 29.69 1.75 -12.90
CA GLY A 38 30.77 1.67 -13.90
C GLY A 38 31.52 2.98 -14.15
N VAL A 39 31.56 3.90 -13.19
CA VAL A 39 32.29 5.17 -13.33
C VAL A 39 33.78 4.86 -13.52
N LEU A 40 34.35 5.39 -14.61
CA LEU A 40 35.77 5.23 -14.91
C LEU A 40 36.58 6.37 -14.28
N ALA A 41 37.84 6.08 -13.94
CA ALA A 41 38.78 7.11 -13.50
C ALA A 41 39.01 8.15 -14.61
N ALA A 42 38.96 9.43 -14.25
CA ALA A 42 39.14 10.53 -15.20
C ALA A 42 40.58 10.63 -15.73
N GLY A 43 41.55 10.17 -14.94
CA GLY A 43 42.97 10.11 -15.27
C GLY A 43 43.61 8.82 -14.76
N ALA A 44 44.88 8.61 -15.10
CA ALA A 44 45.67 7.45 -14.70
C ALA A 44 46.29 7.59 -13.29
N ASP A 45 45.98 8.67 -12.58
CA ASP A 45 46.48 8.94 -11.24
C ASP A 45 45.64 8.26 -10.16
N ASP A 46 46.27 8.04 -9.00
CA ASP A 46 45.63 7.36 -7.87
C ASP A 46 44.42 8.13 -7.31
N VAL A 47 44.38 9.46 -7.44
CA VAL A 47 43.25 10.28 -6.96
C VAL A 47 42.02 10.04 -7.83
N SER A 48 42.19 10.05 -9.16
CA SER A 48 41.15 9.70 -10.12
C SER A 48 40.61 8.28 -9.90
N ALA A 49 41.51 7.31 -9.65
CA ALA A 49 41.12 5.93 -9.35
C ALA A 49 40.32 5.83 -8.05
N ALA A 50 40.77 6.51 -6.99
CA ALA A 50 40.09 6.53 -5.70
C ALA A 50 38.70 7.18 -5.77
N ILE A 51 38.55 8.27 -6.54
CA ILE A 51 37.25 8.93 -6.75
C ILE A 51 36.28 8.00 -7.49
N ALA A 52 36.72 7.37 -8.58
CA ALA A 52 35.90 6.41 -9.32
C ALA A 52 35.44 5.23 -8.43
N ALA A 53 36.35 4.69 -7.62
CA ALA A 53 36.04 3.63 -6.66
C ALA A 53 35.02 4.09 -5.59
N LEU A 54 35.15 5.31 -5.08
CA LEU A 54 34.19 5.88 -4.11
C LEU A 54 32.78 5.97 -4.69
N PHE A 55 32.64 6.49 -5.91
CA PHE A 55 31.33 6.57 -6.58
C PHE A 55 30.75 5.19 -6.86
N GLY A 56 31.57 4.23 -7.32
CA GLY A 56 31.15 2.85 -7.53
C GLY A 56 30.63 2.19 -6.25
N ALA A 57 31.35 2.33 -5.14
CA ALA A 57 30.94 1.81 -3.84
C ALA A 57 29.65 2.48 -3.33
N HIS A 58 29.52 3.80 -3.49
CA HIS A 58 28.31 4.53 -3.14
C HIS A 58 27.10 4.04 -3.96
N ALA A 59 27.27 3.85 -5.28
CA ALA A 59 26.22 3.35 -6.16
C ALA A 59 25.78 1.94 -5.77
N GLN A 60 26.71 1.04 -5.42
CA GLN A 60 26.36 -0.31 -4.94
C GLN A 60 25.57 -0.28 -3.63
N ALA A 61 25.98 0.57 -2.68
CA ALA A 61 25.25 0.76 -1.43
C ALA A 61 23.84 1.33 -1.69
N TYR A 62 23.73 2.31 -2.58
CA TYR A 62 22.45 2.88 -3.00
C TYR A 62 21.53 1.81 -3.61
N GLN A 63 22.04 0.97 -4.51
CA GLN A 63 21.25 -0.12 -5.13
C GLN A 63 20.76 -1.15 -4.10
N THR A 64 21.56 -1.42 -3.06
CA THR A 64 21.16 -2.31 -1.96
C THR A 64 19.99 -1.72 -1.17
N ILE A 65 20.06 -0.42 -0.84
CA ILE A 65 19.01 0.28 -0.10
C ILE A 65 17.76 0.46 -0.98
N SER A 66 17.92 0.75 -2.27
CA SER A 66 16.79 0.95 -3.19
C SER A 66 15.96 -0.34 -3.35
N ALA A 67 16.59 -1.51 -3.35
CA ALA A 67 15.90 -2.80 -3.36
C ALA A 67 15.10 -3.04 -2.06
N GLN A 68 15.66 -2.67 -0.91
CA GLN A 68 14.94 -2.75 0.37
C GLN A 68 13.75 -1.79 0.41
N ALA A 69 13.94 -0.56 -0.08
CA ALA A 69 12.87 0.43 -0.19
C ALA A 69 11.74 -0.04 -1.13
N ALA A 70 12.07 -0.67 -2.26
CA ALA A 70 11.08 -1.24 -3.17
C ALA A 70 10.25 -2.34 -2.51
N THR A 71 10.88 -3.19 -1.69
CA THR A 71 10.19 -4.24 -0.91
C THR A 71 9.24 -3.64 0.10
N PHE A 72 9.70 -2.64 0.87
CA PHE A 72 8.87 -1.92 1.82
C PHE A 72 7.68 -1.24 1.13
N HIS A 73 7.92 -0.57 0.00
CA HIS A 73 6.88 0.11 -0.78
C HIS A 73 5.81 -0.87 -1.24
N ALA A 74 6.19 -2.05 -1.74
CA ALA A 74 5.24 -3.09 -2.13
C ALA A 74 4.36 -3.56 -0.95
N GLN A 75 4.95 -3.74 0.24
CA GLN A 75 4.21 -4.10 1.45
C GLN A 75 3.25 -2.98 1.89
N PHE A 76 3.68 -1.72 1.78
CA PHE A 76 2.84 -0.57 2.07
C PHE A 76 1.62 -0.51 1.15
N VAL A 77 1.82 -0.65 -0.18
CA VAL A 77 0.73 -0.68 -1.16
C VAL A 77 -0.23 -1.84 -0.88
N GLN A 78 0.30 -3.04 -0.59
CA GLN A 78 -0.54 -4.19 -0.25
C GLN A 78 -1.40 -3.93 1.00
N THR A 79 -0.82 -3.32 2.02
CA THR A 79 -1.52 -2.98 3.26
C THR A 79 -2.60 -1.92 3.03
N LEU A 80 -2.31 -0.91 2.20
CA LEU A 80 -3.26 0.13 1.83
C LEU A 80 -4.47 -0.47 1.08
N SER A 81 -4.24 -1.34 0.11
CA SER A 81 -5.30 -2.06 -0.61
C SER A 81 -6.16 -2.92 0.31
N ALA A 82 -5.53 -3.66 1.25
CA ALA A 82 -6.24 -4.45 2.24
C ALA A 82 -7.10 -3.57 3.16
N GLY A 83 -6.57 -2.43 3.59
CA GLY A 83 -7.30 -1.44 4.39
C GLY A 83 -8.52 -0.89 3.65
N ALA A 84 -8.38 -0.55 2.36
CA ALA A 84 -9.51 -0.12 1.53
C ALA A 84 -10.64 -1.18 1.49
N GLY A 85 -10.28 -2.45 1.28
CA GLY A 85 -11.23 -3.56 1.33
C GLY A 85 -11.89 -3.74 2.70
N ALA A 86 -11.14 -3.56 3.79
CA ALA A 86 -11.69 -3.63 5.14
C ALA A 86 -12.76 -2.56 5.41
N TYR A 87 -12.52 -1.32 4.97
CA TYR A 87 -13.52 -0.24 5.09
C TYR A 87 -14.76 -0.51 4.23
N ALA A 88 -14.59 -0.95 2.98
CA ALA A 88 -15.72 -1.30 2.12
C ALA A 88 -16.58 -2.44 2.72
N ASN A 89 -15.93 -3.46 3.29
CA ASN A 89 -16.62 -4.57 3.96
C ASN A 89 -17.38 -4.10 5.22
N ALA A 90 -16.81 -3.16 5.98
CA ALA A 90 -17.47 -2.59 7.15
C ALA A 90 -18.74 -1.81 6.76
N GLU A 91 -18.69 -1.02 5.69
CA GLU A 91 -19.87 -0.33 5.16
C GLU A 91 -20.96 -1.32 4.71
N ALA A 92 -20.58 -2.37 3.97
CA ALA A 92 -21.51 -3.41 3.54
C ALA A 92 -22.17 -4.13 4.73
N ALA A 93 -21.41 -4.47 5.77
CA ALA A 93 -21.94 -5.08 6.99
C ALA A 93 -22.92 -4.16 7.72
N ASN A 94 -22.60 -2.86 7.82
CA ASN A 94 -23.49 -1.87 8.43
C ASN A 94 -24.81 -1.72 7.66
N VAL A 95 -24.77 -1.73 6.32
CA VAL A 95 -25.97 -1.70 5.46
C VAL A 95 -26.81 -2.97 5.65
N GLN A 96 -26.17 -4.15 5.67
CA GLN A 96 -26.85 -5.42 5.92
C GLN A 96 -27.56 -5.43 7.28
N GLN A 97 -26.89 -4.99 8.34
CA GLN A 97 -27.50 -4.90 9.67
C GLN A 97 -28.67 -3.90 9.69
N SER A 98 -28.54 -2.77 9.01
CA SER A 98 -29.61 -1.77 8.91
C SER A 98 -30.85 -2.35 8.22
N LEU A 99 -30.65 -3.14 7.16
CA LEU A 99 -31.73 -3.86 6.48
C LEU A 99 -32.38 -4.92 7.38
N LEU A 100 -31.58 -5.72 8.10
CA LEU A 100 -32.09 -6.70 9.06
C LEU A 100 -32.92 -6.03 10.16
N ASN A 101 -32.45 -4.90 10.69
CA ASN A 101 -33.18 -4.13 11.69
C ASN A 101 -34.52 -3.60 11.14
N ALA A 102 -34.54 -3.11 9.89
CA ALA A 102 -35.75 -2.65 9.24
C ALA A 102 -36.77 -3.78 9.01
N ILE A 103 -36.30 -4.97 8.61
CA ILE A 103 -37.14 -6.17 8.43
C ILE A 103 -37.70 -6.67 9.77
N ASN A 104 -36.90 -6.63 10.84
CA ASN A 104 -37.30 -7.11 12.16
C ASN A 104 -38.18 -6.12 12.93
N ALA A 105 -38.17 -4.83 12.58
CA ALA A 105 -38.90 -3.80 13.32
C ALA A 105 -40.42 -4.07 13.48
N PRO A 106 -41.17 -4.53 12.45
CA PRO A 106 -42.60 -4.81 12.60
C PRO A 106 -42.89 -5.98 13.55
N THR A 107 -42.16 -7.09 13.45
CA THR A 107 -42.34 -8.24 14.34
C THR A 107 -41.87 -7.94 15.75
N GLN A 108 -40.83 -7.13 15.91
CA GLN A 108 -40.40 -6.64 17.21
C GLN A 108 -41.53 -5.83 17.88
N ALA A 109 -42.21 -4.98 17.12
CA ALA A 109 -43.31 -4.15 17.61
C ALA A 109 -44.59 -4.95 17.92
N LEU A 110 -44.91 -5.96 17.08
CA LEU A 110 -46.16 -6.73 17.19
C LEU A 110 -46.04 -7.93 18.13
N LEU A 111 -44.89 -8.59 18.16
CA LEU A 111 -44.66 -9.89 18.80
C LEU A 111 -43.60 -9.84 19.90
N GLY A 112 -42.94 -8.69 20.09
CA GLY A 112 -41.86 -8.51 21.07
C GLY A 112 -40.57 -9.24 20.70
N ARG A 113 -40.45 -9.74 19.46
CA ARG A 113 -39.32 -10.56 19.01
C ARG A 113 -38.99 -10.33 17.52
N PRO A 114 -37.72 -10.40 17.08
CA PRO A 114 -37.37 -10.28 15.67
C PRO A 114 -37.85 -11.47 14.84
N LEU A 115 -37.99 -11.23 13.54
CA LEU A 115 -38.38 -12.25 12.56
C LEU A 115 -37.19 -13.13 12.15
N ILE A 116 -36.01 -12.51 12.03
CA ILE A 116 -34.76 -13.12 11.57
C ILE A 116 -33.70 -12.92 12.65
N GLY A 117 -33.05 -14.02 13.08
CA GLY A 117 -31.85 -13.96 13.92
C GLY A 117 -32.06 -14.12 15.43
N ASP A 118 -33.16 -14.73 15.87
CA ASP A 118 -33.51 -14.75 17.31
C ASP A 118 -32.99 -15.95 18.11
N GLY A 119 -32.39 -16.95 17.46
CA GLY A 119 -31.70 -18.06 18.13
C GLY A 119 -32.49 -18.76 19.25
N ALA A 120 -33.82 -18.77 19.20
CA ALA A 120 -34.65 -19.57 20.11
C ALA A 120 -34.49 -21.05 19.72
N ASP A 121 -33.38 -21.63 20.22
CA ASP A 121 -32.85 -23.01 20.13
C ASP A 121 -32.82 -23.68 18.74
#